data_AF-A0A2D3VSM6-F1
#
_entry.id   AF-A0A2D3VSM6-F1
#
_cell.length_a   1.000
_cell.length_b   1.000
_cell.length_c   1.000
_cell.angle_alpha   90.00
_cell.angle_beta   90.00
_cell.angle_gamma   90.00
#
_symmetry.space_group_name_H-M   'P 1'
#
loop_
_entity.id
_entity.type
_entity.pdbx_description
1 polymer ?
#
loop_
_entity_poly.entity_id
_entity_poly.type
_entity_poly.pdbx_seq_one_letter_code
_entity_poly.pdbx_strand_id
1 'polypeptide(L)'
;MILENSEKSLQTKEEEYKKLLQSAQKKLQEEKNLLLTENQKTKESLKVLMVQYEQVNKDLETQKAQNQADSDRILQLSDKLASLNTQNRKLDEEVEVIVSQNEKKHNENYKFLNDKIALLQMNLQKLSSNKEIEKKKLQEEFQVQSKSLESKYASLNTELLKAQSDLKQKSLELSNVKDQMEKLSKEKKSLELSEHEKLIAIRDSFKELQEQVKVKENEYQAKIKDLESKLSNEKELLAQKKKDEAKLAEYLTEIEGLKKMLKTLDTQVVNASNTVPISDKKRKLALLGTVECDDMNSGNFQVSSTCKEKVSKFLDNYDTNHYFEVIPIVGKGGFGSLNKIKRDKTAGIPESEIDRLTQLANLGLGKHRAKEGGWLIREKFGDFAKISYTVYNIEADNKRGFVIRAYR
;
A
#
# COMPACT_ATOMS: atom_id res chain seq x y z
N MET A 1 -67.38 2.33 -221.34
CA MET A 1 -67.99 3.35 -220.47
C MET A 1 -68.12 2.83 -219.02
N ILE A 2 -67.03 2.31 -218.45
CA ILE A 2 -66.84 2.15 -216.99
C ILE A 2 -65.38 2.55 -216.78
N LEU A 3 -65.14 3.86 -216.80
CA LEU A 3 -63.83 4.50 -216.74
C LEU A 3 -63.68 5.26 -215.41
N GLU A 4 -62.43 5.53 -215.03
CA GLU A 4 -61.98 6.62 -214.14
C GLU A 4 -62.46 6.66 -212.66
N ASN A 5 -63.52 5.93 -212.27
CA ASN A 5 -64.11 6.04 -210.93
C ASN A 5 -63.59 5.04 -209.87
N SER A 6 -62.86 3.98 -210.25
CA SER A 6 -62.35 2.98 -209.29
C SER A 6 -60.93 3.29 -208.80
N GLU A 7 -60.04 3.80 -209.66
CA GLU A 7 -58.61 3.99 -209.33
C GLU A 7 -58.41 5.04 -208.22
N LYS A 8 -59.19 6.13 -208.23
CA LYS A 8 -59.23 7.13 -207.14
C LYS A 8 -59.78 6.58 -205.81
N SER A 9 -60.48 5.44 -205.81
CA SER A 9 -61.10 4.83 -204.62
C SER A 9 -60.18 3.85 -203.88
N LEU A 10 -59.18 3.28 -204.56
CA LEU A 10 -58.17 2.42 -203.91
C LEU A 10 -56.99 3.22 -203.35
N GLN A 11 -56.44 4.18 -204.11
CA GLN A 11 -55.27 4.95 -203.65
C GLN A 11 -55.53 5.73 -202.34
N THR A 12 -56.74 6.31 -202.20
CA THR A 12 -57.16 6.97 -200.96
C THR A 12 -57.19 6.03 -199.75
N LYS A 13 -57.67 4.80 -199.92
CA LYS A 13 -57.73 3.80 -198.84
C LYS A 13 -56.35 3.30 -198.41
N GLU A 14 -55.41 3.11 -199.33
CA GLU A 14 -54.06 2.67 -198.96
C GLU A 14 -53.32 3.73 -198.13
N GLU A 15 -53.54 5.01 -198.44
CA GLU A 15 -52.90 6.13 -197.74
C GLU A 15 -53.53 6.40 -196.36
N GLU A 16 -54.84 6.19 -196.20
CA GLU A 16 -55.47 6.10 -194.87
C GLU A 16 -54.90 4.94 -194.06
N TYR A 17 -54.76 3.76 -194.64
CA TYR A 17 -54.26 2.57 -193.95
C TYR A 17 -52.82 2.75 -193.44
N LYS A 18 -51.93 3.38 -194.24
CA LYS A 18 -50.57 3.74 -193.81
C LYS A 18 -50.55 4.71 -192.63
N LYS A 19 -51.41 5.75 -192.64
CA LYS A 19 -51.55 6.69 -191.50
C LYS A 19 -52.07 6.02 -190.24
N LEU A 20 -53.04 5.11 -190.38
CA LEU A 20 -53.56 4.28 -189.29
C LEU A 20 -52.47 3.38 -188.70
N LEU A 21 -51.66 2.74 -189.54
CA LEU A 21 -50.56 1.88 -189.10
C LEU A 21 -49.47 2.66 -188.33
N GLN A 22 -49.05 3.82 -188.84
CA GLN A 22 -48.09 4.70 -188.16
C GLN A 22 -48.64 5.22 -186.82
N SER A 23 -49.93 5.59 -186.77
CA SER A 23 -50.62 6.01 -185.54
C SER A 23 -50.63 4.89 -184.49
N ALA A 24 -50.95 3.66 -184.89
CA ALA A 24 -50.92 2.49 -184.01
C ALA A 24 -49.51 2.17 -183.50
N GLN A 25 -48.50 2.18 -184.39
CA GLN A 25 -47.10 1.98 -184.02
C GLN A 25 -46.59 3.04 -183.04
N LYS A 26 -46.95 4.32 -183.24
CA LYS A 26 -46.56 5.42 -182.34
C LYS A 26 -47.16 5.23 -180.95
N LYS A 27 -48.46 4.93 -180.85
CA LYS A 27 -49.12 4.65 -179.56
C LYS A 27 -48.50 3.46 -178.84
N LEU A 28 -48.25 2.35 -179.55
CA LEU A 28 -47.62 1.16 -178.98
C LEU A 28 -46.21 1.46 -178.44
N GLN A 29 -45.45 2.32 -179.11
CA GLN A 29 -44.12 2.73 -178.66
C GLN A 29 -44.18 3.70 -177.46
N GLU A 30 -45.17 4.59 -177.41
CA GLU A 30 -45.44 5.47 -176.26
C GLU A 30 -45.85 4.66 -175.01
N GLU A 31 -46.77 3.71 -175.16
CA GLU A 31 -47.20 2.78 -174.10
C GLU A 31 -46.06 1.89 -173.60
N LYS A 32 -45.25 1.33 -174.51
CA LYS A 32 -44.05 0.56 -174.18
C LYS A 32 -43.02 1.38 -173.39
N ASN A 33 -42.82 2.65 -173.74
CA ASN A 33 -41.92 3.55 -173.01
C ASN A 33 -42.47 3.89 -171.61
N LEU A 34 -43.79 4.04 -171.47
CA LEU A 34 -44.44 4.25 -170.16
C LEU A 34 -44.24 3.05 -169.25
N LEU A 35 -44.57 1.84 -169.72
CA LEU A 35 -44.36 0.57 -169.02
C LEU A 35 -42.89 0.34 -168.63
N LEU A 36 -41.94 0.68 -169.50
CA LEU A 36 -40.51 0.59 -169.18
C LEU A 36 -40.12 1.54 -168.03
N THR A 37 -40.70 2.75 -168.01
CA THR A 37 -40.46 3.77 -166.98
C THR A 37 -41.06 3.36 -165.63
N GLU A 38 -42.27 2.79 -165.62
CA GLU A 38 -42.89 2.25 -164.41
C GLU A 38 -42.14 1.04 -163.87
N ASN A 39 -41.71 0.11 -164.74
CA ASN A 39 -40.93 -1.06 -164.34
C ASN A 39 -39.57 -0.65 -163.75
N GLN A 40 -38.91 0.38 -164.30
CA GLN A 40 -37.71 0.99 -163.68
C GLN A 40 -37.99 1.58 -162.30
N LYS A 41 -39.07 2.37 -162.13
CA LYS A 41 -39.46 2.92 -160.81
C LYS A 41 -39.72 1.81 -159.79
N THR A 42 -40.52 0.80 -160.15
CA THR A 42 -40.83 -0.34 -159.28
C THR A 42 -39.59 -1.13 -158.90
N LYS A 43 -38.65 -1.33 -159.83
CA LYS A 43 -37.36 -1.97 -159.56
C LYS A 43 -36.49 -1.17 -158.58
N GLU A 44 -36.50 0.15 -158.67
CA GLU A 44 -35.73 1.00 -157.74
C GLU A 44 -36.37 1.04 -156.34
N SER A 45 -37.70 1.14 -156.25
CA SER A 45 -38.44 0.99 -154.99
C SER A 45 -38.19 -0.37 -154.33
N LEU A 46 -38.12 -1.44 -155.11
CA LEU A 46 -37.83 -2.79 -154.60
C LEU A 46 -36.43 -2.89 -153.96
N LYS A 47 -35.40 -2.27 -154.57
CA LYS A 47 -34.05 -2.19 -153.97
C LYS A 47 -34.08 -1.44 -152.63
N VAL A 48 -34.74 -0.28 -152.58
CA VAL A 48 -34.84 0.52 -151.35
C VAL A 48 -35.51 -0.28 -150.24
N LEU A 49 -36.59 -1.00 -150.56
CA LEU A 49 -37.29 -1.86 -149.60
C LEU A 49 -36.44 -3.05 -149.15
N MET A 50 -35.64 -3.66 -150.04
CA MET A 50 -34.68 -4.71 -149.65
C MET A 50 -33.62 -4.19 -148.68
N VAL A 51 -33.00 -3.03 -148.95
CA VAL A 51 -31.99 -2.44 -148.05
C VAL A 51 -32.60 -2.07 -146.69
N GLN A 52 -33.83 -1.57 -146.67
CA GLN A 52 -34.56 -1.33 -145.42
C GLN A 52 -34.85 -2.63 -144.65
N TYR A 53 -35.26 -3.70 -145.34
CA TYR A 53 -35.51 -5.00 -144.74
C TYR A 53 -34.23 -5.65 -144.16
N GLU A 54 -33.11 -5.58 -144.88
CA GLU A 54 -31.80 -6.06 -144.40
C GLU A 54 -31.34 -5.29 -143.16
N GLN A 55 -31.49 -3.97 -143.13
CA GLN A 55 -31.16 -3.14 -141.97
C GLN A 55 -32.06 -3.46 -140.76
N VAL A 56 -33.38 -3.57 -140.95
CA VAL A 56 -34.33 -3.91 -139.86
C VAL A 56 -34.05 -5.30 -139.30
N ASN A 57 -33.74 -6.30 -140.13
CA ASN A 57 -33.32 -7.62 -139.65
C ASN A 57 -32.02 -7.55 -138.83
N LYS A 58 -31.03 -6.77 -139.28
CA LYS A 58 -29.76 -6.59 -138.56
C LYS A 58 -29.95 -5.92 -137.20
N ASP A 59 -30.80 -4.89 -137.13
CA ASP A 59 -31.14 -4.23 -135.87
C ASP A 59 -31.93 -5.15 -134.93
N LEU A 60 -32.83 -5.98 -135.47
CA LEU A 60 -33.57 -7.00 -134.72
C LEU A 60 -32.64 -8.08 -134.12
N GLU A 61 -31.69 -8.63 -134.88
CA GLU A 61 -30.72 -9.59 -134.33
C GLU A 61 -29.78 -8.95 -133.30
N THR A 62 -29.40 -7.69 -133.50
CA THR A 62 -28.61 -6.92 -132.53
C THR A 62 -29.41 -6.72 -131.22
N GLN A 63 -30.71 -6.40 -131.33
CA GLN A 63 -31.58 -6.23 -130.16
C GLN A 63 -31.87 -7.57 -129.45
N LYS A 64 -32.00 -8.68 -130.17
CA LYS A 64 -32.08 -10.03 -129.56
C LYS A 64 -30.83 -10.36 -128.74
N ALA A 65 -29.64 -10.14 -129.31
CA ALA A 65 -28.37 -10.39 -128.63
C ALA A 65 -28.22 -9.51 -127.37
N GLN A 66 -28.60 -8.23 -127.45
CA GLN A 66 -28.59 -7.33 -126.29
C GLN A 66 -29.58 -7.77 -125.21
N ASN A 67 -30.82 -8.10 -125.58
CA ASN A 67 -31.84 -8.59 -124.65
C ASN A 67 -31.40 -9.89 -123.95
N GLN A 68 -30.70 -10.79 -124.64
CA GLN A 68 -30.15 -11.99 -124.05
C GLN A 68 -29.02 -11.67 -123.06
N ALA A 69 -28.07 -10.80 -123.42
CA ALA A 69 -26.98 -10.38 -122.53
C ALA A 69 -27.49 -9.65 -121.27
N ASP A 70 -28.53 -8.81 -121.39
CA ASP A 70 -29.16 -8.17 -120.24
C ASP A 70 -29.98 -9.16 -119.40
N SER A 71 -30.61 -10.18 -120.01
CA SER A 71 -31.25 -11.28 -119.27
C SER A 71 -30.25 -12.08 -118.43
N ASP A 72 -29.10 -12.46 -119.01
CA ASP A 72 -28.03 -13.16 -118.30
C ASP A 72 -27.46 -12.30 -117.16
N ARG A 73 -27.35 -10.98 -117.37
CA ARG A 73 -26.92 -10.03 -116.35
C ARG A 73 -27.94 -9.87 -115.22
N ILE A 74 -29.24 -9.86 -115.52
CA ILE A 74 -30.32 -9.85 -114.52
C ILE A 74 -30.26 -11.11 -113.66
N LEU A 75 -30.02 -12.28 -114.27
CA LEU A 75 -29.88 -13.54 -113.55
C LEU A 75 -28.69 -13.51 -112.58
N GLN A 76 -27.51 -13.09 -113.04
CA GLN A 76 -26.32 -12.94 -112.17
C GLN A 76 -26.53 -11.95 -111.00
N LEU A 77 -27.27 -10.86 -111.24
CA LEU A 77 -27.63 -9.90 -110.18
C LEU A 77 -28.64 -10.49 -109.19
N SER A 78 -29.60 -11.28 -109.66
CA SER A 78 -30.55 -12.02 -108.82
C SER A 78 -29.84 -13.03 -107.92
N ASP A 79 -28.93 -13.84 -108.47
CA ASP A 79 -28.16 -14.84 -107.70
C ASP A 79 -27.28 -14.15 -106.64
N LYS A 80 -26.63 -13.03 -106.99
CA LYS A 80 -25.84 -12.24 -106.05
C LYS A 80 -26.71 -11.62 -104.94
N LEU A 81 -27.92 -11.16 -105.27
CA LEU A 81 -28.87 -10.61 -104.30
C LEU A 81 -29.41 -11.70 -103.36
N ALA A 82 -29.69 -12.90 -103.87
CA ALA A 82 -30.06 -14.07 -103.06
C ALA A 82 -28.92 -14.51 -102.12
N SER A 83 -27.69 -14.49 -102.61
CA SER A 83 -26.49 -14.76 -101.80
C SER A 83 -26.32 -13.75 -100.66
N LEU A 84 -26.39 -12.44 -100.97
CA LEU A 84 -26.29 -11.37 -99.98
C LEU A 84 -27.43 -11.42 -98.95
N ASN A 85 -28.66 -11.68 -99.36
CA ASN A 85 -29.79 -11.87 -98.43
C ASN A 85 -29.59 -13.07 -97.51
N THR A 86 -28.93 -14.13 -97.99
CA THR A 86 -28.59 -15.31 -97.17
C THR A 86 -27.44 -15.02 -96.19
N GLN A 87 -26.49 -14.16 -96.57
CA GLN A 87 -25.43 -13.70 -95.67
C GLN A 87 -25.98 -12.76 -94.58
N ASN A 88 -26.82 -11.79 -94.94
CA ASN A 88 -27.44 -10.88 -93.99
C ASN A 88 -28.24 -11.63 -92.91
N ARG A 89 -29.10 -12.58 -93.30
CA ARG A 89 -29.86 -13.40 -92.34
C ARG A 89 -28.97 -14.14 -91.33
N LYS A 90 -27.82 -14.67 -91.78
CA LYS A 90 -26.86 -15.32 -90.87
C LYS A 90 -26.20 -14.34 -89.92
N LEU A 91 -25.90 -13.12 -90.37
CA LEU A 91 -25.39 -12.06 -89.51
C LEU A 91 -26.44 -11.60 -88.50
N ASP A 92 -27.71 -11.50 -88.90
CA ASP A 92 -28.83 -11.20 -88.00
C ASP A 92 -28.98 -12.29 -86.93
N GLU A 93 -28.96 -13.57 -87.32
CA GLU A 93 -28.98 -14.75 -86.44
C GLU A 93 -27.78 -14.77 -85.47
N GLU A 94 -26.55 -14.52 -85.96
CA GLU A 94 -25.34 -14.45 -85.13
C GLU A 94 -25.40 -13.28 -84.12
N VAL A 95 -25.90 -12.12 -84.54
CA VAL A 95 -26.09 -10.94 -83.68
C VAL A 95 -27.15 -11.22 -82.61
N GLU A 96 -28.30 -11.82 -82.93
CA GLU A 96 -29.33 -12.17 -81.96
C GLU A 96 -28.81 -13.15 -80.89
N VAL A 97 -28.03 -14.15 -81.32
CA VAL A 97 -27.37 -15.09 -80.39
C VAL A 97 -26.37 -14.38 -79.48
N ILE A 98 -25.55 -13.47 -80.01
CA ILE A 98 -24.58 -12.69 -79.22
C ILE A 98 -25.29 -11.75 -78.22
N VAL A 99 -26.35 -11.07 -78.64
CA VAL A 99 -27.19 -10.22 -77.77
C VAL A 99 -27.79 -11.06 -76.63
N SER A 100 -28.47 -12.17 -76.95
CA SER A 100 -29.09 -13.04 -75.94
C SER A 100 -28.07 -13.63 -74.95
N GLN A 101 -26.86 -13.97 -75.40
CA GLN A 101 -25.79 -14.41 -74.51
C GLN A 101 -25.26 -13.29 -73.61
N ASN A 102 -25.15 -12.07 -74.12
CA ASN A 102 -24.69 -10.93 -73.34
C ASN A 102 -25.74 -10.48 -72.31
N GLU A 103 -27.02 -10.48 -72.66
CA GLU A 103 -28.12 -10.22 -71.71
C GLU A 103 -28.13 -11.22 -70.55
N LYS A 104 -27.96 -12.53 -70.83
CA LYS A 104 -27.86 -13.57 -69.81
C LYS A 104 -26.70 -13.32 -68.85
N LYS A 105 -25.48 -13.10 -69.37
CA LYS A 105 -24.30 -12.75 -68.57
C LYS A 105 -24.49 -11.46 -67.77
N HIS A 106 -25.16 -10.45 -68.34
CA HIS A 106 -25.42 -9.18 -67.67
C HIS A 106 -26.39 -9.34 -66.49
N ASN A 107 -27.45 -10.14 -66.66
CA ASN A 107 -28.40 -10.48 -65.61
C ASN A 107 -27.77 -11.34 -64.51
N GLU A 108 -26.92 -12.31 -64.86
CA GLU A 108 -26.13 -13.10 -63.90
C GLU A 108 -25.18 -12.23 -63.09
N ASN A 109 -24.45 -11.32 -63.76
CA ASN A 109 -23.55 -10.36 -63.11
C ASN A 109 -24.30 -9.40 -62.17
N TYR A 110 -25.46 -8.87 -62.58
CA TYR A 110 -26.30 -8.04 -61.70
C TYR A 110 -26.79 -8.82 -60.49
N LYS A 111 -27.25 -10.06 -60.67
CA LYS A 111 -27.68 -10.91 -59.55
C LYS A 111 -26.53 -11.12 -58.56
N PHE A 112 -25.36 -11.56 -59.04
CA PHE A 112 -24.18 -11.77 -58.20
C PHE A 112 -23.75 -10.49 -57.47
N LEU A 113 -23.80 -9.33 -58.14
CA LEU A 113 -23.47 -8.05 -57.53
C LEU A 113 -24.47 -7.67 -56.44
N ASN A 114 -25.77 -7.85 -56.68
CA ASN A 114 -26.84 -7.57 -55.72
C ASN A 114 -26.78 -8.51 -54.50
N ASP A 115 -26.58 -9.82 -54.71
CA ASP A 115 -26.39 -10.81 -53.65
C ASP A 115 -25.18 -10.45 -52.77
N LYS A 116 -24.08 -9.99 -53.39
CA LYS A 116 -22.87 -9.51 -52.69
C LYS A 116 -23.10 -8.19 -51.94
N ILE A 117 -23.86 -7.25 -52.50
CA ILE A 117 -24.26 -6.00 -51.83
C ILE A 117 -25.11 -6.32 -50.58
N ALA A 118 -26.11 -7.19 -50.71
CA ALA A 118 -26.96 -7.61 -49.59
C ALA A 118 -26.14 -8.27 -48.47
N LEU A 119 -25.21 -9.18 -48.81
CA LEU A 119 -24.31 -9.80 -47.84
C LEU A 119 -23.41 -8.78 -47.12
N LEU A 120 -22.87 -7.80 -47.85
CA LEU A 120 -22.07 -6.72 -47.27
C LEU A 120 -22.90 -5.81 -46.35
N GLN A 121 -24.14 -5.48 -46.72
CA GLN A 121 -25.07 -4.72 -45.88
C GLN A 121 -25.42 -5.48 -44.60
N MET A 122 -25.75 -6.77 -44.68
CA MET A 122 -26.00 -7.62 -43.50
C MET A 122 -24.79 -7.70 -42.57
N ASN A 123 -23.58 -7.80 -43.12
CA ASN A 123 -22.35 -7.85 -42.32
C ASN A 123 -22.02 -6.50 -41.67
N LEU A 124 -22.24 -5.37 -42.38
CA LEU A 124 -22.14 -4.03 -41.81
C LEU A 124 -23.14 -3.82 -40.66
N GLN A 125 -24.39 -4.25 -40.82
CA GLN A 125 -25.43 -4.14 -39.80
C GLN A 125 -25.13 -5.01 -38.56
N LYS A 126 -24.65 -6.25 -38.76
CA LYS A 126 -24.17 -7.09 -37.65
C LYS A 126 -22.99 -6.44 -36.92
N LEU A 127 -22.02 -5.90 -37.65
CA LEU A 127 -20.83 -5.27 -37.07
C LEU A 127 -21.18 -3.99 -36.28
N SER A 128 -22.09 -3.15 -36.78
CA SER A 128 -22.55 -1.97 -36.04
C SER A 128 -23.35 -2.35 -34.80
N SER A 129 -24.23 -3.35 -34.90
CA SER A 129 -25.03 -3.83 -33.77
C SER A 129 -24.15 -4.42 -32.66
N ASN A 130 -23.16 -5.25 -33.01
CA ASN A 130 -22.19 -5.80 -32.06
C ASN A 130 -21.39 -4.69 -31.36
N LYS A 131 -20.89 -3.69 -32.11
CA LYS A 131 -20.18 -2.54 -31.53
C LYS A 131 -21.04 -1.70 -30.59
N GLU A 132 -22.32 -1.51 -30.91
CA GLU A 132 -23.23 -0.73 -30.07
C GLU A 132 -23.60 -1.50 -28.78
N ILE A 133 -23.68 -2.84 -28.83
CA ILE A 133 -23.84 -3.70 -27.65
C ILE A 133 -22.59 -3.67 -26.77
N GLU A 134 -21.40 -3.85 -27.36
CA GLU A 134 -20.11 -3.83 -26.65
C GLU A 134 -19.87 -2.47 -25.96
N LYS A 135 -20.10 -1.36 -26.69
CA LYS A 135 -20.04 0.00 -26.17
C LYS A 135 -20.98 0.23 -24.98
N LYS A 136 -22.25 -0.21 -25.07
CA LYS A 136 -23.20 -0.11 -23.95
C LYS A 136 -22.72 -0.90 -22.74
N LYS A 137 -22.22 -2.12 -22.96
CA LYS A 137 -21.74 -2.98 -21.88
C LYS A 137 -20.54 -2.37 -21.14
N LEU A 138 -19.54 -1.86 -21.87
CA LEU A 138 -18.42 -1.12 -21.28
C LEU A 138 -18.88 0.15 -20.53
N GLN A 139 -19.89 0.86 -21.05
CA GLN A 139 -20.44 2.06 -20.42
C GLN A 139 -21.20 1.74 -19.13
N GLU A 140 -21.94 0.62 -19.09
CA GLU A 140 -22.62 0.11 -17.89
C GLU A 140 -21.61 -0.38 -16.83
N GLU A 141 -20.62 -1.18 -17.23
CA GLU A 141 -19.53 -1.65 -16.36
C GLU A 141 -18.75 -0.47 -15.73
N PHE A 142 -18.40 0.54 -16.54
CA PHE A 142 -17.77 1.77 -16.06
C PHE A 142 -18.67 2.56 -15.10
N GLN A 143 -19.97 2.72 -15.39
CA GLN A 143 -20.87 3.48 -14.53
C GLN A 143 -21.09 2.79 -13.16
N VAL A 144 -21.16 1.45 -13.13
CA VAL A 144 -21.20 0.67 -11.89
C VAL A 144 -19.91 0.83 -11.09
N GLN A 145 -18.75 0.79 -11.75
CA GLN A 145 -17.46 0.96 -11.09
C GLN A 145 -17.28 2.37 -10.51
N SER A 146 -17.69 3.41 -11.24
CA SER A 146 -17.68 4.81 -10.76
C SER A 146 -18.52 4.97 -9.50
N LYS A 147 -19.79 4.53 -9.52
CA LYS A 147 -20.69 4.57 -8.34
C LYS A 147 -20.14 3.77 -7.14
N SER A 148 -19.43 2.67 -7.38
CA SER A 148 -18.75 1.90 -6.32
C SER A 148 -17.56 2.65 -5.72
N LEU A 149 -16.79 3.40 -6.53
CA LEU A 149 -15.69 4.24 -6.06
C LEU A 149 -16.20 5.48 -5.32
N GLU A 150 -17.23 6.15 -5.85
CA GLU A 150 -17.89 7.30 -5.23
C GLU A 150 -18.43 6.97 -3.82
N SER A 151 -19.14 5.84 -3.68
CA SER A 151 -19.67 5.40 -2.38
C SER A 151 -18.57 5.02 -1.37
N LYS A 152 -17.48 4.36 -1.81
CA LYS A 152 -16.29 4.10 -0.97
C LYS A 152 -15.57 5.37 -0.55
N TYR A 153 -15.47 6.36 -1.43
CA TYR A 153 -14.89 7.67 -1.11
C TYR A 153 -15.75 8.41 -0.08
N ALA A 154 -17.07 8.40 -0.25
CA ALA A 154 -18.01 9.01 0.69
C ALA A 154 -17.96 8.36 2.09
N SER A 155 -17.88 7.02 2.18
CA SER A 155 -17.75 6.33 3.48
C SER A 155 -16.41 6.63 4.14
N LEU A 156 -15.29 6.52 3.40
CA LEU A 156 -13.95 6.80 3.92
C LEU A 156 -13.78 8.25 4.39
N ASN A 157 -14.34 9.21 3.66
CA ASN A 157 -14.33 10.63 4.06
C ASN A 157 -15.18 10.88 5.32
N THR A 158 -16.27 10.14 5.49
CA THR A 158 -17.11 10.21 6.71
C THR A 158 -16.36 9.63 7.92
N GLU A 159 -15.67 8.50 7.74
CA GLU A 159 -14.81 7.89 8.77
C GLU A 159 -13.63 8.80 9.13
N LEU A 160 -13.00 9.45 8.15
CA LEU A 160 -11.91 10.41 8.35
C LEU A 160 -12.37 11.62 9.19
N LEU A 161 -13.52 12.21 8.86
CA LEU A 161 -14.09 13.33 9.62
C LEU A 161 -14.41 12.93 11.08
N LYS A 162 -14.93 11.72 11.29
CA LYS A 162 -15.15 11.19 12.64
C LYS A 162 -13.83 10.95 13.40
N ALA A 163 -12.83 10.35 12.76
CA ALA A 163 -11.52 10.17 13.37
C ALA A 163 -10.88 11.51 13.76
N GLN A 164 -11.08 12.57 12.96
CA GLN A 164 -10.65 13.93 13.28
C GLN A 164 -11.43 14.54 14.47
N SER A 165 -12.75 14.35 14.58
CA SER A 165 -13.50 14.81 15.75
C SER A 165 -13.09 14.09 17.03
N ASP A 166 -12.93 12.76 16.96
CA ASP A 166 -12.56 11.92 18.11
C ASP A 166 -11.14 12.25 18.60
N LEU A 167 -10.20 12.53 17.69
CA LEU A 167 -8.83 12.96 18.01
C LEU A 167 -8.83 14.38 18.62
N LYS A 168 -9.64 15.30 18.08
CA LYS A 168 -9.80 16.65 18.64
C LYS A 168 -10.38 16.60 20.07
N GLN A 169 -11.40 15.79 20.32
CA GLN A 169 -11.94 15.58 21.67
C GLN A 169 -10.88 15.04 22.63
N LYS A 170 -10.17 13.97 22.24
CA LYS A 170 -9.08 13.39 23.07
C LYS A 170 -7.95 14.38 23.36
N SER A 171 -7.65 15.31 22.44
CA SER A 171 -6.67 16.37 22.70
C SER A 171 -7.12 17.35 23.79
N LEU A 172 -8.43 17.64 23.86
CA LEU A 172 -9.03 18.51 24.88
C LEU A 172 -9.05 17.82 26.26
N GLU A 173 -9.43 16.54 26.28
CA GLU A 173 -9.38 15.68 27.47
C GLU A 173 -7.95 15.57 28.02
N LEU A 174 -6.95 15.36 27.15
CA LEU A 174 -5.54 15.30 27.53
C LEU A 174 -5.04 16.62 28.13
N SER A 175 -5.48 17.76 27.60
CA SER A 175 -5.15 19.08 28.18
C SER A 175 -5.73 19.22 29.58
N ASN A 176 -7.03 18.95 29.75
CA ASN A 176 -7.70 19.04 31.06
C ASN A 176 -7.05 18.12 32.11
N VAL A 177 -6.70 16.88 31.73
CA VAL A 177 -5.96 15.96 32.62
C VAL A 177 -4.57 16.50 32.97
N LYS A 178 -3.86 17.13 32.03
CA LYS A 178 -2.56 17.77 32.29
C LYS A 178 -2.69 18.94 33.25
N ASP A 179 -3.69 19.80 33.08
CA ASP A 179 -3.95 20.97 33.92
C ASP A 179 -4.32 20.55 35.35
N GLN A 180 -5.11 19.49 35.50
CA GLN A 180 -5.41 18.85 36.80
C GLN A 180 -4.15 18.25 37.46
N MET A 181 -3.30 17.56 36.69
CA MET A 181 -2.00 17.05 37.16
C MET A 181 -1.09 18.17 37.67
N GLU A 182 -1.02 19.31 36.96
CA GLU A 182 -0.21 20.45 37.39
C GLU A 182 -0.76 21.12 38.65
N LYS A 183 -2.09 21.22 38.78
CA LYS A 183 -2.75 21.70 40.00
C LYS A 183 -2.43 20.78 41.20
N LEU A 184 -2.63 19.48 41.06
CA LEU A 184 -2.33 18.49 42.10
C LEU A 184 -0.83 18.48 42.48
N SER A 185 0.07 18.71 41.52
CA SER A 185 1.51 18.83 41.79
C SER A 185 1.85 20.07 42.62
N LYS A 186 1.20 21.21 42.37
CA LYS A 186 1.34 22.44 43.17
C LYS A 186 0.77 22.27 44.57
N GLU A 187 -0.43 21.69 44.67
CA GLU A 187 -1.12 21.39 45.93
C GLU A 187 -0.30 20.44 46.81
N LYS A 188 0.20 19.33 46.24
CA LYS A 188 1.11 18.42 46.92
C LYS A 188 2.35 19.13 47.49
N LYS A 189 3.03 19.98 46.70
CA LYS A 189 4.20 20.74 47.17
C LYS A 189 3.89 21.66 48.34
N SER A 190 2.70 22.28 48.36
CA SER A 190 2.28 23.14 49.48
C SER A 190 2.00 22.33 50.76
N LEU A 191 1.48 21.11 50.64
CA LEU A 191 1.31 20.19 51.76
C LEU A 191 2.65 19.67 52.29
N GLU A 192 3.57 19.26 51.42
CA GLU A 192 4.93 18.82 51.79
C GLU A 192 5.70 19.92 52.55
N LEU A 193 5.57 21.19 52.14
CA LEU A 193 6.12 22.34 52.87
C LEU A 193 5.46 22.52 54.25
N SER A 194 4.12 22.51 54.32
CA SER A 194 3.38 22.70 55.58
C SER A 194 3.63 21.57 56.60
N GLU A 195 3.81 20.32 56.14
CA GLU A 195 4.21 19.22 57.01
C GLU A 195 5.66 19.37 57.50
N HIS A 196 6.57 19.86 56.65
CA HIS A 196 7.95 20.13 57.06
C HIS A 196 8.04 21.23 58.13
N GLU A 197 7.27 22.32 57.98
CA GLU A 197 7.17 23.39 58.99
C GLU A 197 6.64 22.87 60.34
N LYS A 198 5.59 22.03 60.32
CA LYS A 198 5.06 21.38 61.53
C LYS A 198 6.10 20.48 62.20
N LEU A 199 6.86 19.71 61.42
CA LEU A 199 7.93 18.85 61.94
C LEU A 199 9.09 19.66 62.54
N ILE A 200 9.41 20.84 62.00
CA ILE A 200 10.38 21.77 62.59
C ILE A 200 9.86 22.30 63.94
N ALA A 201 8.61 22.77 64.01
CA ALA A 201 8.01 23.25 65.25
C ALA A 201 7.95 22.17 66.35
N ILE A 202 7.61 20.93 66.00
CA ILE A 202 7.64 19.78 66.92
C ILE A 202 9.08 19.47 67.37
N ARG A 203 10.06 19.52 66.46
CA ARG A 203 11.48 19.30 66.80
C ARG A 203 11.99 20.33 67.79
N ASP A 204 11.69 21.60 67.57
CA ASP A 204 12.27 22.69 68.37
C ASP A 204 11.59 22.83 69.73
N SER A 205 10.27 22.60 69.83
CA SER A 205 9.60 22.44 71.13
C SER A 205 10.09 21.20 71.89
N PHE A 206 10.42 20.09 71.21
CA PHE A 206 11.04 18.93 71.86
C PHE A 206 12.45 19.22 72.40
N LYS A 207 13.28 19.99 71.67
CA LYS A 207 14.59 20.47 72.20
C LYS A 207 14.41 21.34 73.44
N GLU A 208 13.44 22.26 73.41
CA GLU A 208 13.19 23.16 74.54
C GLU A 208 12.76 22.35 75.78
N LEU A 209 11.86 21.39 75.61
CA LEU A 209 11.45 20.47 76.66
C LEU A 209 12.64 19.64 77.19
N GLN A 210 13.52 19.17 76.30
CA GLN A 210 14.72 18.41 76.68
C GLN A 210 15.69 19.25 77.52
N GLU A 211 15.91 20.51 77.17
CA GLU A 211 16.79 21.40 77.95
C GLU A 211 16.13 21.81 79.28
N GLN A 212 14.81 22.03 79.32
CA GLN A 212 14.06 22.23 80.58
C GLN A 212 14.14 21.03 81.52
N VAL A 213 14.05 19.79 81.00
CA VAL A 213 14.23 18.56 81.78
C VAL A 213 15.65 18.50 82.33
N LYS A 214 16.66 18.75 81.50
CA LYS A 214 18.09 18.76 81.88
C LYS A 214 18.43 19.82 82.93
N VAL A 215 17.82 21.00 82.87
CA VAL A 215 17.93 22.02 83.95
C VAL A 215 17.35 21.48 85.26
N LYS A 216 16.16 20.86 85.23
CA LYS A 216 15.54 20.27 86.42
C LYS A 216 16.34 19.08 86.97
N GLU A 217 16.91 18.22 86.13
CA GLU A 217 17.82 17.15 86.58
C GLU A 217 19.03 17.72 87.33
N ASN A 218 19.66 18.78 86.81
CA ASN A 218 20.77 19.47 87.48
C ASN A 218 20.33 20.08 88.83
N GLU A 219 19.16 20.71 88.89
CA GLU A 219 18.59 21.21 90.16
C GLU A 219 18.34 20.08 91.17
N TYR A 220 17.78 18.95 90.74
CA TYR A 220 17.50 17.83 91.62
C TYR A 220 18.81 17.16 92.08
N GLN A 221 19.82 17.00 91.22
CA GLN A 221 21.14 16.52 91.64
C GLN A 221 21.83 17.47 92.64
N ALA A 222 21.71 18.79 92.46
CA ALA A 222 22.23 19.76 93.41
C ALA A 222 21.54 19.66 94.78
N LYS A 223 20.20 19.51 94.80
CA LYS A 223 19.40 19.32 96.02
C LYS A 223 19.72 17.98 96.70
N ILE A 224 19.91 16.90 95.94
CA ILE A 224 20.35 15.58 96.46
C ILE A 224 21.72 15.71 97.13
N LYS A 225 22.70 16.35 96.48
CA LYS A 225 24.06 16.51 97.01
C LYS A 225 24.12 17.37 98.28
N ASP A 226 23.28 18.40 98.38
CA ASP A 226 23.10 19.20 99.61
C ASP A 226 22.50 18.37 100.75
N LEU A 227 21.47 17.56 100.46
CA LEU A 227 20.88 16.63 101.43
C LEU A 227 21.85 15.53 101.86
N GLU A 228 22.65 14.97 100.95
CA GLU A 228 23.72 14.00 101.24
C GLU A 228 24.79 14.61 102.16
N SER A 229 25.21 15.86 101.90
CA SER A 229 26.16 16.56 102.78
C SER A 229 25.58 16.81 104.17
N LYS A 230 24.32 17.26 104.27
CA LYS A 230 23.62 17.45 105.55
C LYS A 230 23.50 16.13 106.32
N LEU A 231 23.10 15.05 105.63
CA LEU A 231 23.00 13.72 106.21
C LEU A 231 24.38 13.17 106.65
N SER A 232 25.46 13.51 105.94
CA SER A 232 26.83 13.15 106.34
C SER A 232 27.24 13.90 107.60
N ASN A 233 27.04 15.21 107.66
CA ASN A 233 27.36 16.04 108.82
C ASN A 233 26.52 15.62 110.05
N GLU A 234 25.24 15.27 109.86
CA GLU A 234 24.37 14.75 110.92
C GLU A 234 24.79 13.35 111.39
N LYS A 235 25.23 12.48 110.48
CA LYS A 235 25.84 11.18 110.83
C LYS A 235 27.16 11.34 111.58
N GLU A 236 28.00 12.31 111.23
CA GLU A 236 29.21 12.62 111.98
C GLU A 236 28.89 13.18 113.37
N LEU A 237 27.91 14.08 113.49
CA LEU A 237 27.39 14.57 114.77
C LEU A 237 26.80 13.43 115.63
N LEU A 238 26.10 12.48 115.02
CA LEU A 238 25.55 11.31 115.71
C LEU A 238 26.65 10.31 116.10
N ALA A 239 27.66 10.11 115.26
CA ALA A 239 28.83 9.28 115.56
C ALA A 239 29.71 9.92 116.64
N GLN A 240 29.83 11.24 116.66
CA GLN A 240 30.55 11.97 117.70
C GLN A 240 29.77 11.96 119.01
N LYS A 241 28.45 12.19 119.00
CA LYS A 241 27.59 11.95 120.17
C LYS A 241 27.75 10.53 120.69
N LYS A 242 27.71 9.50 119.83
CA LYS A 242 27.95 8.11 120.23
C LYS A 242 29.36 7.86 120.75
N LYS A 243 30.39 8.55 120.26
CA LYS A 243 31.75 8.51 120.83
C LYS A 243 31.80 9.17 122.20
N ASP A 244 31.11 10.28 122.41
CA ASP A 244 31.14 11.00 123.70
C ASP A 244 30.20 10.36 124.73
N GLU A 245 29.15 9.68 124.29
CA GLU A 245 28.28 8.78 125.06
C GLU A 245 29.01 7.47 125.41
N ALA A 246 29.78 6.90 124.46
CA ALA A 246 30.68 5.78 124.72
C ALA A 246 31.84 6.18 125.66
N LYS A 247 32.42 7.38 125.52
CA LYS A 247 33.38 7.93 126.49
C LYS A 247 32.75 8.22 127.84
N LEU A 248 31.46 8.59 127.90
CA LEU A 248 30.77 8.76 129.18
C LEU A 248 30.57 7.41 129.86
N ALA A 249 30.24 6.35 129.10
CA ALA A 249 30.22 4.99 129.59
C ALA A 249 31.63 4.46 129.94
N GLU A 250 32.66 4.84 129.18
CA GLU A 250 34.07 4.58 129.45
C GLU A 250 34.50 5.28 130.75
N TYR A 251 34.24 6.58 130.93
CA TYR A 251 34.47 7.31 132.18
C TYR A 251 33.65 6.76 133.36
N LEU A 252 32.44 6.23 133.14
CA LEU A 252 31.69 5.55 134.21
C LEU A 252 32.33 4.21 134.58
N THR A 253 32.71 3.39 133.59
CA THR A 253 33.41 2.12 133.80
C THR A 253 34.89 2.28 134.16
N GLU A 254 35.46 3.47 134.00
CA GLU A 254 36.77 3.92 134.48
C GLU A 254 36.64 4.57 135.86
N ILE A 255 35.51 5.16 136.26
CA ILE A 255 35.25 5.51 137.66
C ILE A 255 35.05 4.25 138.49
N GLU A 256 34.28 3.27 138.00
CA GLU A 256 34.24 1.91 138.58
C GLU A 256 35.57 1.17 138.41
N GLY A 257 36.28 1.43 137.31
CA GLY A 257 37.54 0.84 136.92
C GLY A 257 38.68 1.29 137.82
N LEU A 258 38.82 2.57 138.11
CA LEU A 258 39.72 3.16 139.10
C LEU A 258 39.37 2.68 140.51
N LYS A 259 38.07 2.51 140.83
CA LYS A 259 37.62 1.81 142.04
C LYS A 259 38.13 0.36 142.15
N LYS A 260 38.51 -0.26 141.03
CA LYS A 260 39.11 -1.61 140.93
C LYS A 260 40.62 -1.60 140.66
N MET A 261 41.18 -0.58 140.03
CA MET A 261 42.60 -0.46 139.63
C MET A 261 43.46 0.27 140.67
N LEU A 262 42.84 1.04 141.58
CA LEU A 262 43.44 1.34 142.90
C LEU A 262 43.61 0.06 143.75
N LYS A 263 43.18 -1.11 143.23
CA LYS A 263 43.37 -2.45 143.77
C LYS A 263 44.31 -3.35 142.95
N THR A 264 44.71 -2.95 141.74
CA THR A 264 45.62 -3.69 140.84
C THR A 264 46.36 -2.76 139.89
N LEU A 265 47.69 -2.64 140.06
CA LEU A 265 48.59 -2.21 138.99
C LEU A 265 48.72 -3.34 137.96
N ASP A 266 48.75 -3.02 136.67
CA ASP A 266 49.88 -3.27 135.73
C ASP A 266 49.45 -3.30 134.24
N THR A 267 50.32 -2.77 133.35
CA THR A 267 50.37 -2.99 131.87
C THR A 267 49.15 -2.69 130.98
N GLN A 268 49.21 -2.46 129.65
CA GLN A 268 50.06 -1.69 128.71
C GLN A 268 49.55 -1.99 127.25
N VAL A 269 49.50 -0.99 126.35
CA VAL A 269 49.72 -1.07 124.86
C VAL A 269 48.67 -1.77 123.91
N VAL A 270 48.56 -1.53 122.57
CA VAL A 270 48.33 -0.30 121.73
C VAL A 270 48.03 -0.64 120.22
N ASN A 271 47.38 0.28 119.46
CA ASN A 271 47.29 0.40 117.95
C ASN A 271 46.59 -0.72 117.10
N ALA A 272 46.31 -0.59 115.76
CA ALA A 272 45.80 0.49 114.87
C ALA A 272 45.57 0.01 113.38
N SER A 273 44.67 0.67 112.59
CA SER A 273 44.57 0.69 111.08
C SER A 273 44.05 -0.59 110.31
N ASN A 274 43.71 -0.63 108.98
CA ASN A 274 43.68 0.37 107.88
C ASN A 274 42.74 0.07 106.64
N THR A 275 42.54 1.12 105.79
CA THR A 275 42.11 1.32 104.36
C THR A 275 41.85 0.23 103.26
N VAL A 276 40.76 0.40 102.44
CA VAL A 276 40.61 0.70 100.94
C VAL A 276 41.44 -0.14 99.89
N PRO A 277 41.16 -0.28 98.54
CA PRO A 277 40.04 0.01 97.59
C PRO A 277 39.40 -1.28 96.98
N ILE A 278 38.62 -1.43 95.87
CA ILE A 278 38.11 -0.69 94.67
C ILE A 278 38.97 -0.71 93.35
N SER A 279 38.40 -1.19 92.21
CA SER A 279 38.95 -1.07 90.81
C SER A 279 37.95 -1.52 89.72
N ASP A 280 37.87 -0.84 88.56
CA ASP A 280 36.97 -1.16 87.42
C ASP A 280 37.60 -0.81 86.03
N LYS A 281 37.26 -1.50 84.92
CA LYS A 281 37.91 -1.31 83.58
C LYS A 281 37.05 -1.67 82.34
N LYS A 282 37.06 -0.77 81.33
CA LYS A 282 36.49 -0.96 79.97
C LYS A 282 37.43 -1.73 79.00
N ARG A 283 36.90 -2.25 77.88
CA ARG A 283 37.63 -2.96 76.81
C ARG A 283 37.28 -2.44 75.39
N LYS A 284 38.05 -2.84 74.37
CA LYS A 284 37.84 -2.54 72.93
C LYS A 284 37.10 -3.68 72.21
N LEU A 285 36.46 -3.34 71.08
CA LEU A 285 35.77 -4.28 70.19
C LEU A 285 36.73 -5.26 69.48
N ALA A 286 36.28 -6.49 69.21
CA ALA A 286 37.01 -7.51 68.44
C ALA A 286 36.09 -8.36 67.55
N LEU A 287 36.53 -8.68 66.33
CA LEU A 287 35.81 -9.57 65.40
C LEU A 287 35.87 -11.03 65.91
N LEU A 288 34.73 -11.72 65.92
CA LEU A 288 34.61 -13.12 66.34
C LEU A 288 34.29 -14.11 65.21
N GLY A 289 33.66 -13.67 64.12
CA GLY A 289 33.24 -14.57 63.05
C GLY A 289 32.48 -13.88 61.93
N THR A 290 32.19 -14.63 60.87
CA THR A 290 31.53 -14.14 59.66
C THR A 290 30.75 -15.26 58.96
N VAL A 291 29.57 -14.93 58.40
CA VAL A 291 28.81 -15.79 57.48
C VAL A 291 28.47 -15.02 56.21
N GLU A 292 28.57 -15.70 55.07
CA GLU A 292 28.30 -15.14 53.73
C GLU A 292 27.09 -15.85 53.10
N CYS A 293 26.18 -15.04 52.55
CA CYS A 293 25.10 -15.48 51.66
C CYS A 293 25.22 -14.77 50.32
N ASP A 294 25.58 -15.51 49.29
CA ASP A 294 25.91 -15.04 47.94
C ASP A 294 24.99 -15.63 46.84
N ASP A 295 24.01 -16.44 47.24
CA ASP A 295 23.12 -17.26 46.41
C ASP A 295 21.77 -16.59 46.05
N MET A 296 21.66 -15.26 46.18
CA MET A 296 20.40 -14.55 45.96
C MET A 296 20.18 -14.19 44.47
N ASN A 297 19.00 -14.52 43.94
CA ASN A 297 18.66 -14.34 42.53
C ASN A 297 18.67 -12.87 42.06
N SER A 298 18.99 -12.64 40.78
CA SER A 298 19.00 -11.31 40.16
C SER A 298 17.62 -10.65 40.24
N GLY A 299 17.58 -9.34 40.53
CA GLY A 299 16.32 -8.58 40.67
C GLY A 299 15.47 -8.91 41.91
N ASN A 300 15.86 -9.87 42.76
CA ASN A 300 15.10 -10.31 43.93
C ASN A 300 15.89 -10.09 45.25
N PHE A 301 15.16 -9.87 46.35
CA PHE A 301 15.68 -9.71 47.72
C PHE A 301 15.28 -10.88 48.66
N GLN A 302 14.49 -11.85 48.19
CA GLN A 302 14.15 -13.05 48.97
C GLN A 302 15.40 -13.87 49.30
N VAL A 303 15.57 -14.17 50.59
CA VAL A 303 16.65 -15.01 51.11
C VAL A 303 16.35 -16.49 50.88
N SER A 304 17.31 -17.24 50.33
CA SER A 304 17.18 -18.68 50.09
C SER A 304 17.03 -19.45 51.42
N SER A 305 16.43 -20.64 51.37
CA SER A 305 16.41 -21.57 52.51
C SER A 305 17.82 -21.92 52.96
N THR A 306 18.72 -22.20 52.01
CA THR A 306 20.13 -22.51 52.26
C THR A 306 20.86 -21.37 52.99
N CYS A 307 20.62 -20.11 52.64
CA CYS A 307 21.16 -18.96 53.37
C CYS A 307 20.53 -18.85 54.76
N LYS A 308 19.20 -18.97 54.91
CA LYS A 308 18.54 -18.91 56.22
C LYS A 308 19.10 -19.96 57.19
N GLU A 309 19.34 -21.18 56.72
CA GLU A 309 19.98 -22.23 57.52
C GLU A 309 21.44 -21.90 57.88
N LYS A 310 22.25 -21.42 56.93
CA LYS A 310 23.64 -20.97 57.19
C LYS A 310 23.68 -19.87 58.24
N VAL A 311 22.80 -18.87 58.13
CA VAL A 311 22.71 -17.73 59.06
C VAL A 311 22.23 -18.19 60.42
N SER A 312 21.20 -19.03 60.51
CA SER A 312 20.72 -19.56 61.80
C SER A 312 21.86 -20.30 62.55
N LYS A 313 22.52 -21.25 61.87
CA LYS A 313 23.68 -22.01 62.41
C LYS A 313 24.88 -21.14 62.78
N PHE A 314 25.02 -19.96 62.16
CA PHE A 314 26.03 -18.97 62.55
C PHE A 314 25.62 -18.20 63.82
N LEU A 315 24.38 -17.70 63.86
CA LEU A 315 23.87 -16.93 65.00
C LEU A 315 23.73 -17.76 66.29
N ASP A 316 23.56 -19.08 66.18
CA ASP A 316 23.57 -20.02 67.33
C ASP A 316 24.84 -19.95 68.21
N ASN A 317 25.94 -19.37 67.71
CA ASN A 317 27.22 -19.22 68.43
C ASN A 317 27.33 -17.91 69.24
N TYR A 318 26.29 -17.06 69.25
CA TYR A 318 26.34 -15.71 69.81
C TYR A 318 25.10 -15.38 70.67
N ASP A 319 25.12 -14.23 71.33
CA ASP A 319 24.04 -13.73 72.20
C ASP A 319 23.72 -12.24 71.93
N THR A 320 22.77 -11.68 72.70
CA THR A 320 22.36 -10.26 72.63
C THR A 320 23.42 -9.25 73.07
N ASN A 321 24.52 -9.70 73.70
CA ASN A 321 25.63 -8.81 74.07
C ASN A 321 26.53 -8.50 72.87
N HIS A 322 26.60 -9.38 71.89
CA HIS A 322 27.41 -9.22 70.68
C HIS A 322 26.86 -8.16 69.73
N TYR A 323 27.74 -7.61 68.90
CA TYR A 323 27.43 -6.62 67.87
C TYR A 323 27.54 -7.23 66.48
N PHE A 324 26.58 -6.95 65.60
CA PHE A 324 26.50 -7.54 64.27
C PHE A 324 26.58 -6.48 63.17
N GLU A 325 27.59 -6.57 62.32
CA GLU A 325 27.72 -5.77 61.09
C GLU A 325 27.08 -6.55 59.92
N VAL A 326 26.19 -5.93 59.15
CA VAL A 326 25.58 -6.52 57.96
C VAL A 326 25.95 -5.73 56.72
N ILE A 327 26.52 -6.42 55.73
CA ILE A 327 27.19 -5.85 54.56
C ILE A 327 26.51 -6.33 53.29
N PRO A 328 26.03 -5.46 52.40
CA PRO A 328 25.42 -5.88 51.13
C PRO A 328 26.48 -6.38 50.13
N ILE A 329 26.20 -7.51 49.48
CA ILE A 329 26.97 -8.01 48.33
C ILE A 329 26.22 -7.64 47.05
N VAL A 330 26.87 -6.83 46.21
CA VAL A 330 26.35 -6.37 44.92
C VAL A 330 27.16 -6.97 43.77
N GLY A 331 26.45 -7.54 42.80
CA GLY A 331 27.06 -8.09 41.58
C GLY A 331 26.70 -7.25 40.37
N LYS A 332 27.65 -7.06 39.45
CA LYS A 332 27.51 -6.13 38.31
C LYS A 332 26.32 -6.49 37.39
N GLY A 333 26.02 -7.78 37.22
CA GLY A 333 24.83 -8.26 36.52
C GLY A 333 23.54 -8.10 37.34
N GLY A 334 22.82 -6.99 37.13
CA GLY A 334 21.64 -6.61 37.92
C GLY A 334 20.28 -6.94 37.30
N PHE A 335 19.90 -6.21 36.24
CA PHE A 335 18.50 -6.07 35.80
C PHE A 335 18.31 -6.50 34.34
N GLY A 336 17.58 -7.60 34.12
CA GLY A 336 17.28 -8.10 32.78
C GLY A 336 16.55 -7.08 31.89
N SER A 337 15.69 -6.24 32.47
CA SER A 337 14.98 -5.18 31.76
C SER A 337 15.91 -4.05 31.30
N LEU A 338 16.82 -3.57 32.16
CA LEU A 338 17.82 -2.56 31.78
C LEU A 338 18.81 -3.12 30.75
N ASN A 339 19.21 -4.39 30.89
CA ASN A 339 20.04 -5.08 29.90
C ASN A 339 19.33 -5.32 28.56
N LYS A 340 17.99 -5.41 28.54
CA LYS A 340 17.22 -5.39 27.29
C LYS A 340 17.24 -3.99 26.66
N ILE A 341 16.94 -2.94 27.42
CA ILE A 341 16.97 -1.54 26.96
C ILE A 341 18.38 -1.15 26.46
N LYS A 342 19.45 -1.63 27.10
CA LYS A 342 20.85 -1.43 26.66
C LYS A 342 21.19 -2.08 25.31
N ARG A 343 20.49 -3.16 24.94
CA ARG A 343 20.61 -3.82 23.62
C ARG A 343 19.66 -3.20 22.59
N ASP A 344 18.46 -2.85 23.03
CA ASP A 344 17.39 -2.29 22.22
C ASP A 344 17.51 -0.76 22.15
N LYS A 345 18.37 -0.30 21.23
CA LYS A 345 18.71 1.12 21.03
C LYS A 345 17.52 2.01 20.63
N THR A 346 16.32 1.45 20.41
CA THR A 346 15.09 2.19 20.09
C THR A 346 14.65 3.13 21.22
N ALA A 347 15.04 2.86 22.47
CA ALA A 347 14.64 3.67 23.64
C ALA A 347 15.28 5.07 23.71
N GLY A 348 16.31 5.37 22.92
CA GLY A 348 16.97 6.69 22.88
C GLY A 348 17.78 7.06 24.13
N ILE A 349 17.87 6.19 25.14
CA ILE A 349 18.62 6.45 26.39
C ILE A 349 20.12 6.19 26.16
N PRO A 350 21.02 7.11 26.54
CA PRO A 350 22.47 6.89 26.47
C PRO A 350 22.92 5.68 27.30
N GLU A 351 23.85 4.90 26.78
CA GLU A 351 24.35 3.67 27.43
C GLU A 351 24.91 3.94 28.85
N SER A 352 25.58 5.09 29.03
CA SER A 352 26.10 5.56 30.32
C SER A 352 25.01 5.83 31.37
N GLU A 353 23.83 6.30 30.97
CA GLU A 353 22.70 6.50 31.89
C GLU A 353 22.05 5.16 32.24
N ILE A 354 22.01 4.19 31.31
CA ILE A 354 21.54 2.83 31.61
C ILE A 354 22.49 2.12 32.60
N ASP A 355 23.80 2.29 32.45
CA ASP A 355 24.79 1.76 33.40
C ASP A 355 24.68 2.43 34.78
N ARG A 356 24.53 3.76 34.83
CA ARG A 356 24.26 4.52 36.06
C ARG A 356 22.99 4.05 36.78
N LEU A 357 21.88 3.90 36.04
CA LEU A 357 20.63 3.35 36.58
C LEU A 357 20.80 1.92 37.09
N THR A 358 21.58 1.09 36.37
CA THR A 358 21.89 -0.29 36.78
C THR A 358 22.71 -0.34 38.07
N GLN A 359 23.70 0.55 38.24
CA GLN A 359 24.48 0.70 39.47
C GLN A 359 23.60 1.14 40.66
N LEU A 360 22.78 2.18 40.47
CA LEU A 360 21.88 2.69 41.51
C LEU A 360 20.85 1.62 41.94
N ALA A 361 20.26 0.90 40.98
CA ALA A 361 19.31 -0.17 41.26
C ALA A 361 19.97 -1.38 41.96
N ASN A 362 21.21 -1.73 41.59
CA ASN A 362 22.00 -2.76 42.28
C ASN A 362 22.34 -2.36 43.72
N LEU A 363 22.71 -1.10 43.96
CA LEU A 363 23.00 -0.57 45.30
C LEU A 363 21.74 -0.57 46.20
N GLY A 364 20.60 -0.13 45.65
CA GLY A 364 19.31 -0.18 46.36
C GLY A 364 18.89 -1.61 46.71
N LEU A 365 18.96 -2.53 45.75
CA LEU A 365 18.63 -3.94 45.96
C LEU A 365 19.60 -4.62 46.94
N GLY A 366 20.89 -4.26 46.90
CA GLY A 366 21.89 -4.69 47.88
C GLY A 366 21.53 -4.26 49.29
N LYS A 367 21.21 -2.98 49.51
CA LYS A 367 20.77 -2.46 50.82
C LYS A 367 19.50 -3.15 51.33
N HIS A 368 18.55 -3.48 50.45
CA HIS A 368 17.41 -4.30 50.81
C HIS A 368 17.81 -5.71 51.26
N ARG A 369 18.72 -6.41 50.55
CA ARG A 369 19.21 -7.73 50.95
C ARG A 369 19.93 -7.71 52.31
N ALA A 370 20.75 -6.68 52.57
CA ALA A 370 21.35 -6.49 53.89
C ALA A 370 20.29 -6.28 54.99
N LYS A 371 19.19 -5.58 54.70
CA LYS A 371 18.05 -5.45 55.63
C LYS A 371 17.41 -6.81 55.94
N GLU A 372 17.23 -7.68 54.93
CA GLU A 372 16.73 -9.05 55.15
C GLU A 372 17.70 -9.89 55.97
N GLY A 373 19.02 -9.75 55.77
CA GLY A 373 20.03 -10.34 56.65
C GLY A 373 19.92 -9.86 58.11
N GLY A 374 19.66 -8.57 58.31
CA GLY A 374 19.38 -7.99 59.64
C GLY A 374 18.07 -8.45 60.27
N TRP A 375 17.04 -8.76 59.47
CA TRP A 375 15.80 -9.36 59.96
C TRP A 375 16.05 -10.75 60.57
N LEU A 376 16.89 -11.59 59.97
CA LEU A 376 17.25 -12.91 60.55
C LEU A 376 17.93 -12.78 61.92
N ILE A 377 18.70 -11.71 62.14
CA ILE A 377 19.34 -11.43 63.43
C ILE A 377 18.28 -11.03 64.48
N ARG A 378 17.27 -10.24 64.09
CA ARG A 378 16.13 -9.90 64.97
C ARG A 378 15.21 -11.07 65.24
N GLU A 379 15.00 -11.95 64.25
CA GLU A 379 14.23 -13.20 64.41
C GLU A 379 14.88 -14.11 65.47
N LYS A 380 16.22 -14.08 65.60
CA LYS A 380 16.97 -14.82 66.63
C LYS A 380 17.05 -14.12 67.99
N PHE A 381 17.26 -12.80 68.02
CA PHE A 381 17.67 -12.05 69.22
C PHE A 381 16.73 -10.91 69.66
N GLY A 382 15.63 -10.69 68.95
CA GLY A 382 14.68 -9.59 69.17
C GLY A 382 15.16 -8.23 68.65
N ASP A 383 14.30 -7.22 68.74
CA ASP A 383 14.56 -5.87 68.20
C ASP A 383 15.72 -5.13 68.89
N PHE A 384 16.10 -5.55 70.10
CA PHE A 384 17.24 -5.00 70.84
C PHE A 384 18.61 -5.52 70.37
N ALA A 385 18.65 -6.39 69.36
CA ALA A 385 19.90 -6.86 68.75
C ALA A 385 20.75 -5.70 68.20
N LYS A 386 22.04 -5.66 68.56
CA LYS A 386 22.97 -4.59 68.22
C LYS A 386 23.44 -4.69 66.76
N ILE A 387 22.54 -4.38 65.83
CA ILE A 387 22.76 -4.50 64.38
C ILE A 387 23.21 -3.16 63.79
N SER A 388 24.22 -3.22 62.92
CA SER A 388 24.68 -2.09 62.11
C SER A 388 24.69 -2.47 60.63
N TYR A 389 24.13 -1.62 59.78
CA TYR A 389 24.16 -1.78 58.33
C TYR A 389 25.26 -0.90 57.74
N THR A 390 26.13 -1.47 56.91
CA THR A 390 27.27 -0.72 56.38
C THR A 390 26.86 0.30 55.33
N VAL A 391 27.62 1.39 55.27
CA VAL A 391 27.51 2.40 54.19
C VAL A 391 28.16 1.90 52.90
N TYR A 392 29.21 1.07 53.03
CA TYR A 392 29.91 0.40 51.93
C TYR A 392 29.25 -0.91 51.51
N ASN A 393 29.60 -1.39 50.31
CA ASN A 393 29.13 -2.64 49.71
C ASN A 393 30.31 -3.50 49.24
N ILE A 394 30.15 -4.82 49.30
CA ILE A 394 31.08 -5.78 48.71
C ILE A 394 30.70 -5.93 47.24
N GLU A 395 31.58 -5.52 46.33
CA GLU A 395 31.42 -5.76 44.89
C GLU A 395 32.03 -7.11 44.52
N ALA A 396 31.21 -8.02 44.01
CA ALA A 396 31.66 -9.36 43.63
C ALA A 396 30.92 -9.84 42.39
N ASP A 397 31.67 -10.26 41.36
CA ASP A 397 31.06 -10.74 40.12
C ASP A 397 30.33 -12.08 40.34
N ASN A 398 29.15 -12.19 39.75
CA ASN A 398 28.18 -13.30 39.87
C ASN A 398 27.60 -13.57 41.29
N LYS A 399 28.23 -13.11 42.38
CA LYS A 399 27.69 -13.19 43.74
C LYS A 399 26.65 -12.11 44.03
N ARG A 400 25.65 -12.41 44.85
CA ARG A 400 24.59 -11.47 45.25
C ARG A 400 24.00 -11.85 46.62
N GLY A 401 23.92 -10.90 47.54
CA GLY A 401 23.32 -11.14 48.85
C GLY A 401 23.85 -10.25 49.95
N PHE A 402 24.34 -10.84 51.04
CA PHE A 402 24.89 -10.13 52.19
C PHE A 402 25.91 -10.97 52.97
N VAL A 403 26.74 -10.29 53.77
CA VAL A 403 27.62 -10.86 54.79
C VAL A 403 27.16 -10.38 56.16
N ILE A 404 27.14 -11.25 57.16
CA ILE A 404 27.00 -10.87 58.58
C ILE A 404 28.33 -11.13 59.28
N ARG A 405 28.85 -10.16 60.02
CA ARG A 405 30.00 -10.31 60.91
C ARG A 405 29.60 -10.10 62.37
N ALA A 406 30.12 -10.92 63.27
CA ALA A 406 29.86 -10.83 64.71
C ALA A 406 31.08 -10.30 65.47
N TYR A 407 30.87 -9.41 66.43
CA TYR A 407 31.89 -8.73 67.23
C TYR A 407 31.57 -8.81 68.73
N ARG A 408 32.62 -8.84 69.55
CA ARG A 408 32.60 -8.66 71.01
C ARG A 408 32.97 -7.23 71.38
#